data_AF-A0AAW9DZ32-F1
#
_entry.id   AF-A0AAW9DZ32-F1
#
_cell.length_a   1.000
_cell.length_b   1.000
_cell.length_c   1.000
_cell.angle_alpha   90.00
_cell.angle_beta   90.00
_cell.angle_gamma   90.00
#
_symmetry.space_group_name_H-M   'P 1'
#
loop_
_entity.id
_entity.type
_entity.pdbx_description
1 polymer ?
#
loop_
_entity_poly.entity_id
_entity_poly.type
_entity_poly.pdbx_seq_one_letter_code
_entity_poly.pdbx_strand_id
1 'polypeptide(L)'
;MIRLLMLISAIFGIGYGYAISHDVWPFEGMDANQRGVFGDSWGAFTSIFSAMGFCGVLWTIKLQMDATKIIEDDSRKREEAEKIRDFENSFFNMLNILQTLIKDMRVENSSGKTLAEGRHVFLYFFRRFKKEIRQKYGILLDFELSDEIEVKKASLRMSNEYRFYFRNRAQNLSHYYRYIYNMFKIIHESDLTSVNKKKYANILRAQLSNYELLMLFYNANFVHGRKFETYMNSYAILDNLPAEKLINKKHVAFYDKKAWGENYDALKYHPKYHDF
;
A
#
# COMPACT_ATOMS: atom_id res chain seq x y z
N MET A 1 44.12 -27.85 7.60
CA MET A 1 43.76 -28.88 6.60
C MET A 1 44.62 -28.81 5.34
N ILE A 2 44.67 -27.70 4.60
CA ILE A 2 45.46 -27.56 3.35
C ILE A 2 46.98 -27.75 3.56
N ARG A 3 47.55 -27.19 4.64
CA ARG A 3 48.99 -27.36 4.97
C ARG A 3 49.38 -28.81 5.28
N LEU A 4 48.47 -29.57 5.89
CA LEU A 4 48.68 -30.99 6.21
C LEU A 4 48.67 -31.85 4.94
N LEU A 5 47.73 -31.57 4.03
CA LEU A 5 47.65 -32.24 2.72
C LEU A 5 48.90 -31.97 1.86
N MET A 6 49.40 -30.74 1.85
CA MET A 6 50.64 -30.41 1.13
C MET A 6 51.85 -31.15 1.71
N LEU A 7 51.94 -31.25 3.05
CA LEU A 7 53.06 -31.91 3.72
C LEU A 7 53.04 -33.43 3.47
N ILE A 8 51.86 -34.05 3.51
CA ILE A 8 51.68 -35.47 3.16
C ILE A 8 52.05 -35.72 1.70
N SER A 9 51.59 -34.87 0.76
CA SER A 9 51.92 -35.00 -0.65
C SER A 9 53.41 -34.85 -0.92
N ALA A 10 54.09 -33.94 -0.21
CA ALA A 10 55.54 -33.74 -0.33
C ALA A 10 56.33 -34.96 0.19
N ILE A 11 55.93 -35.52 1.34
CA ILE A 11 56.56 -36.73 1.91
C ILE A 11 56.37 -37.93 0.97
N PHE A 12 55.18 -38.12 0.42
CA PHE A 12 54.92 -39.19 -0.56
C PHE A 12 55.74 -39.01 -1.84
N GLY A 13 55.84 -37.78 -2.37
CA GLY A 13 56.65 -37.49 -3.56
C GLY A 13 58.15 -37.74 -3.34
N ILE A 14 58.69 -37.30 -2.20
CA ILE A 14 60.09 -37.53 -1.83
C ILE A 14 60.36 -39.03 -1.61
N GLY A 15 59.47 -39.72 -0.90
CA GLY A 15 59.58 -41.17 -0.66
C GLY A 15 59.51 -42.00 -1.94
N TYR A 16 58.62 -41.62 -2.86
CA TYR A 16 58.50 -42.26 -4.18
C TYR A 16 59.76 -42.05 -5.04
N GLY A 17 60.30 -40.83 -5.08
CA GLY A 17 61.55 -40.53 -5.77
C GLY A 17 62.75 -41.29 -5.18
N TYR A 18 62.81 -41.40 -3.85
CA TYR A 18 63.84 -42.18 -3.16
C TYR A 18 63.78 -43.67 -3.50
N ALA A 19 62.57 -44.25 -3.52
CA ALA A 19 62.34 -45.66 -3.84
C ALA A 19 62.77 -46.03 -5.28
N ILE A 20 62.56 -45.12 -6.25
CA ILE A 20 62.98 -45.32 -7.64
C ILE A 20 64.51 -45.23 -7.79
N SER A 21 65.17 -44.33 -7.06
CA SER A 21 66.61 -44.09 -7.18
C SER A 21 67.49 -45.16 -6.50
N HIS A 22 66.95 -45.89 -5.53
CA HIS A 22 67.70 -46.88 -4.74
C HIS A 22 67.24 -48.32 -5.00
N ASP A 23 66.45 -48.55 -6.04
CA ASP A 23 65.93 -49.89 -6.43
C ASP A 23 65.28 -50.65 -5.27
N VAL A 24 64.60 -49.91 -4.40
CA VAL A 24 63.93 -50.46 -3.23
C VAL A 24 62.57 -51.00 -3.66
N TRP A 25 62.12 -52.10 -3.04
CA TRP A 25 60.77 -52.65 -3.27
C TRP A 25 59.72 -51.52 -3.31
N PRO A 26 58.91 -51.40 -4.37
CA PRO A 26 58.55 -52.40 -5.38
C PRO A 26 59.36 -52.35 -6.71
N PHE A 27 60.44 -51.56 -6.83
CA PHE A 27 61.15 -51.33 -8.11
C PHE A 27 62.43 -52.16 -8.31
N GLU A 28 62.76 -53.01 -7.35
CA GLU A 28 63.96 -53.88 -7.36
C GLU A 28 63.97 -54.82 -8.57
N GLY A 29 65.03 -54.79 -9.37
CA GLY A 29 65.21 -55.65 -10.55
C GLY A 29 64.38 -55.28 -11.79
N MET A 30 63.63 -54.16 -11.76
CA MET A 30 62.87 -53.68 -12.93
C MET A 30 63.74 -52.85 -13.87
N ASP A 31 63.69 -53.16 -15.17
CA ASP A 31 64.29 -52.31 -16.22
C ASP A 31 63.52 -50.99 -16.38
N ALA A 32 64.13 -49.97 -16.98
CA ALA A 32 63.56 -48.64 -17.17
C ALA A 32 62.19 -48.68 -17.88
N ASN A 33 62.00 -49.60 -18.83
CA ASN A 33 60.71 -49.82 -19.50
C ASN A 33 59.65 -50.37 -18.55
N GLN A 34 60.00 -51.29 -17.65
CA GLN A 34 59.04 -51.88 -16.70
C GLN A 34 58.60 -50.87 -15.64
N ARG A 35 59.50 -49.99 -15.19
CA ARG A 35 59.16 -48.87 -14.29
C ARG A 35 58.25 -47.85 -14.99
N GLY A 36 58.48 -47.61 -16.29
CA GLY A 36 57.60 -46.79 -17.13
C GLY A 36 56.17 -47.36 -17.19
N VAL A 37 56.02 -48.66 -17.50
CA VAL A 37 54.72 -49.34 -17.56
C VAL A 37 54.00 -49.38 -16.20
N PHE A 38 54.75 -49.50 -15.09
CA PHE A 38 54.20 -49.37 -13.75
C PHE A 38 53.65 -47.96 -13.49
N GLY A 39 54.37 -46.92 -13.93
CA GLY A 39 53.89 -45.54 -13.92
C GLY A 39 52.62 -45.34 -14.76
N ASP A 40 52.55 -45.95 -15.93
CA ASP A 40 51.38 -45.89 -16.82
C ASP A 40 50.14 -46.53 -16.19
N SER A 41 50.31 -47.51 -15.30
CA SER A 41 49.21 -48.15 -14.55
C SER A 41 48.49 -47.17 -13.61
N TRP A 42 49.17 -46.11 -13.16
CA TRP A 42 48.56 -45.03 -12.38
C TRP A 42 47.68 -44.08 -13.22
N GLY A 43 47.78 -44.11 -14.55
CA GLY A 43 46.94 -43.32 -15.47
C GLY A 43 45.44 -43.64 -15.37
N ALA A 44 45.09 -44.89 -15.04
CA ALA A 44 43.70 -45.28 -14.77
C ALA A 44 43.17 -44.63 -13.48
N PHE A 45 44.00 -44.55 -12.44
CA PHE A 45 43.64 -43.89 -11.18
C PHE A 45 43.50 -42.37 -11.33
N THR A 46 44.40 -41.71 -12.06
CA THR A 46 44.30 -40.26 -12.31
C THR A 46 43.04 -39.90 -13.10
N SER A 47 42.61 -40.77 -14.01
CA SER A 47 41.36 -40.61 -14.76
C SER A 47 40.12 -40.68 -13.85
N ILE A 48 40.10 -41.61 -12.87
CA ILE A 48 39.01 -41.72 -11.87
C ILE A 48 38.95 -40.47 -10.99
N PHE A 49 40.10 -40.01 -10.45
CA PHE A 49 40.13 -38.78 -9.64
C PHE A 49 39.75 -37.54 -10.44
N SER A 50 40.11 -37.48 -11.72
CA SER A 50 39.68 -36.40 -12.62
C SER A 50 38.16 -36.41 -12.85
N ALA A 51 37.57 -37.59 -13.05
CA ALA A 51 36.12 -37.75 -13.15
C ALA A 51 35.40 -37.37 -11.84
N MET A 52 35.93 -37.77 -10.68
CA MET A 52 35.39 -37.37 -9.37
C MET A 52 35.51 -35.86 -9.13
N GLY A 53 36.63 -35.25 -9.52
CA GLY A 53 36.82 -33.80 -9.47
C GLY A 53 35.79 -33.07 -10.32
N PHE A 54 35.55 -33.56 -11.54
CA PHE A 54 34.50 -33.04 -12.42
C PHE A 54 33.10 -33.19 -11.80
N CYS A 55 32.76 -34.34 -11.22
CA CYS A 55 31.51 -34.52 -10.47
C CYS A 55 31.39 -33.56 -9.29
N GLY A 56 32.48 -33.30 -8.56
CA GLY A 56 32.53 -32.33 -7.47
C GLY A 56 32.26 -30.90 -7.96
N VAL A 57 32.80 -30.53 -9.12
CA VAL A 57 32.50 -29.23 -9.76
C VAL A 57 31.04 -29.15 -10.18
N LEU A 58 30.49 -30.17 -10.83
CA LEU A 58 29.06 -30.21 -11.19
C LEU A 58 28.15 -30.10 -9.96
N TRP A 59 28.51 -30.80 -8.88
CA TRP A 59 27.80 -30.71 -7.61
C TRP A 59 27.88 -29.29 -7.02
N THR A 60 29.05 -28.67 -7.08
CA THR A 60 29.26 -27.29 -6.63
C THR A 60 28.41 -26.30 -7.44
N ILE A 61 28.37 -26.45 -8.77
CA ILE A 61 27.53 -25.62 -9.64
C ILE A 61 26.05 -25.78 -9.26
N LYS A 62 25.59 -27.01 -9.03
CA LYS A 62 24.21 -27.26 -8.58
C LYS A 62 23.91 -26.56 -7.25
N LEU A 63 24.79 -26.70 -6.25
CA LEU A 63 24.63 -26.03 -4.96
C LEU A 63 24.58 -24.50 -5.10
N GLN A 64 25.42 -23.93 -5.98
CA GLN A 64 25.41 -22.49 -6.26
C GLN A 64 24.10 -22.06 -6.90
N MET A 65 23.60 -22.80 -7.89
CA MET A 65 22.30 -22.53 -8.52
C MET A 65 21.15 -22.55 -7.50
N ASP A 66 21.13 -23.55 -6.62
CA ASP A 66 20.11 -23.67 -5.57
C ASP A 66 20.20 -22.51 -4.57
N ALA A 67 21.41 -22.11 -4.17
CA ALA A 67 21.62 -20.95 -3.29
C ALA A 67 21.21 -19.63 -3.95
N THR A 68 21.54 -19.42 -5.22
CA THR A 68 21.14 -18.22 -5.99
C THR A 68 19.63 -18.13 -6.08
N LYS A 69 18.93 -19.23 -6.32
CA LYS A 69 17.47 -19.25 -6.38
C LYS A 69 16.83 -18.83 -5.05
N ILE A 70 17.37 -19.30 -3.92
CA ILE A 70 16.90 -18.89 -2.58
C ILE A 70 17.12 -17.39 -2.37
N ILE A 71 18.29 -16.87 -2.78
CA ILE A 71 18.60 -15.44 -2.67
C ILE A 71 17.65 -14.60 -3.52
N GLU A 72 17.35 -15.04 -4.74
CA GLU A 72 16.41 -14.34 -5.64
C GLU A 72 15.00 -14.32 -5.06
N ASP A 73 14.51 -15.45 -4.54
CA ASP A 73 13.20 -15.54 -3.90
C ASP A 73 13.14 -14.69 -2.62
N ASP A 74 14.20 -14.65 -1.80
CA ASP A 74 14.30 -13.79 -0.63
C ASP A 74 14.35 -12.31 -1.01
N SER A 75 15.11 -11.97 -2.06
CA SER A 75 15.19 -10.61 -2.61
C SER A 75 13.83 -10.11 -3.10
N ARG A 76 13.07 -10.95 -3.80
CA ARG A 76 11.71 -10.60 -4.26
C ARG A 76 10.78 -10.30 -3.10
N LYS A 77 10.78 -11.14 -2.05
CA LYS A 77 9.98 -10.92 -0.84
C LYS A 77 10.38 -9.63 -0.11
N ARG A 78 11.68 -9.33 -0.06
CA ARG A 78 12.19 -8.08 0.54
C ARG A 78 11.75 -6.86 -0.25
N GLU A 79 11.83 -6.90 -1.57
CA GLU A 79 11.38 -5.80 -2.45
C GLU A 79 9.89 -5.50 -2.25
N GLU A 80 9.05 -6.53 -2.19
CA GLU A 80 7.61 -6.37 -1.92
C GLU A 80 7.35 -5.75 -0.53
N ALA A 81 8.06 -6.22 0.49
CA ALA A 81 7.94 -5.68 1.85
C ALA A 81 8.43 -4.22 1.93
N GLU A 82 9.49 -3.87 1.19
CA GLU A 82 10.01 -2.51 1.11
C GLU A 82 9.02 -1.56 0.43
N LYS A 83 8.40 -1.97 -0.69
CA LYS A 83 7.33 -1.18 -1.35
C LYS A 83 6.16 -0.88 -0.39
N ILE A 84 5.75 -1.87 0.41
CA ILE A 84 4.69 -1.68 1.42
C ILE A 84 5.15 -0.69 2.49
N ARG A 85 6.37 -0.85 3.01
CA ARG A 85 6.95 0.03 4.03
C ARG A 85 7.05 1.48 3.53
N ASP A 86 7.49 1.68 2.30
CA ASP A 86 7.65 3.01 1.70
C ASP A 86 6.30 3.69 1.47
N PHE A 87 5.29 2.91 1.05
CA PHE A 87 3.91 3.37 1.01
C PHE A 87 3.40 3.75 2.41
N GLU A 88 3.57 2.90 3.42
CA GLU A 88 3.12 3.16 4.79
C GLU A 88 3.76 4.45 5.34
N ASN A 89 5.07 4.61 5.19
CA ASN A 89 5.79 5.80 5.62
C ASN A 89 5.22 7.07 4.96
N SER A 90 5.03 7.03 3.63
CA SER A 90 4.46 8.14 2.87
C SER A 90 3.01 8.43 3.29
N PHE A 91 2.21 7.40 3.51
CA PHE A 91 0.81 7.50 3.94
C PHE A 91 0.69 8.13 5.33
N PHE A 92 1.47 7.67 6.31
CA PHE A 92 1.43 8.23 7.67
C PHE A 92 1.98 9.67 7.70
N ASN A 93 2.99 9.98 6.88
CA ASN A 93 3.43 11.36 6.71
C ASN A 93 2.31 12.25 6.14
N MET A 94 1.57 11.78 5.14
CA MET A 94 0.41 12.51 4.62
C MET A 94 -0.70 12.68 5.67
N LEU A 95 -0.94 11.68 6.53
CA LEU A 95 -1.87 11.81 7.65
C LEU A 95 -1.44 12.90 8.64
N ASN A 96 -0.14 13.00 8.94
CA ASN A 96 0.38 14.06 9.79
C ASN A 96 0.18 15.44 9.15
N ILE A 97 0.48 15.57 7.85
CA ILE A 97 0.23 16.80 7.10
C ILE A 97 -1.26 17.16 7.12
N LEU A 98 -2.16 16.18 6.96
CA LEU A 98 -3.60 16.39 7.08
C LEU A 98 -3.97 16.98 8.46
N GLN A 99 -3.45 16.42 9.55
CA GLN A 99 -3.71 16.95 10.88
C GLN A 99 -3.17 18.37 11.05
N THR A 100 -1.99 18.68 10.50
CA THR A 100 -1.44 20.04 10.49
C THR A 100 -2.33 21.00 9.70
N LEU A 101 -2.75 20.62 8.48
CA LEU A 101 -3.67 21.44 7.67
C LEU A 101 -4.97 21.74 8.41
N ILE A 102 -5.52 20.76 9.13
CA ILE A 102 -6.71 20.95 9.96
C ILE A 102 -6.40 21.91 11.11
N LYS A 103 -5.31 21.70 11.84
CA LYS A 103 -4.89 22.53 12.99
C LYS A 103 -4.70 23.99 12.62
N ASP A 104 -4.13 24.25 11.44
CA ASP A 104 -3.87 25.60 10.94
C ASP A 104 -5.13 26.31 10.41
N MET A 105 -6.26 25.61 10.30
CA MET A 105 -7.51 26.24 9.93
C MET A 105 -8.01 27.16 11.04
N ARG A 106 -8.31 28.40 10.66
CA ARG A 106 -8.94 29.40 11.52
C ARG A 106 -10.01 30.17 10.78
N VAL A 107 -11.03 30.57 11.53
CA VAL A 107 -12.06 31.51 11.10
C VAL A 107 -12.00 32.69 12.05
N GLU A 108 -11.74 33.87 11.52
CA GLU A 108 -11.66 35.11 12.28
C GLU A 108 -12.84 36.02 11.89
N ASN A 109 -13.25 36.89 12.81
CA ASN A 109 -14.19 37.97 12.49
C ASN A 109 -13.45 39.19 11.90
N SER A 110 -14.20 40.24 11.54
CA SER A 110 -13.62 41.49 11.03
C SER A 110 -12.69 42.21 12.02
N SER A 111 -12.73 41.87 13.31
CA SER A 111 -11.84 42.43 14.34
C SER A 111 -10.63 41.54 14.64
N GLY A 112 -10.38 40.50 13.83
CA GLY A 112 -9.27 39.56 14.02
C GLY A 112 -9.44 38.56 15.17
N LYS A 113 -10.62 38.52 15.82
CA LYS A 113 -10.92 37.55 16.88
C LYS A 113 -11.23 36.19 16.27
N THR A 114 -10.52 35.16 16.72
CA THR A 114 -10.79 33.76 16.37
C THR A 114 -12.19 33.34 16.81
N LEU A 115 -13.00 32.94 15.84
CA LEU A 115 -14.35 32.41 16.03
C LEU A 115 -14.39 30.88 16.07
N ALA A 116 -13.46 30.24 15.36
CA ALA A 116 -13.27 28.80 15.34
C ALA A 116 -11.86 28.46 14.85
N GLU A 117 -11.28 27.38 15.36
CA GLU A 117 -9.97 26.88 14.97
C GLU A 117 -9.96 25.35 14.90
N GLY A 118 -9.01 24.80 14.16
CA GLY A 118 -8.88 23.35 14.02
C GLY A 118 -10.14 22.69 13.44
N ARG A 119 -10.54 21.57 14.05
CA ARG A 119 -11.76 20.84 13.68
C ARG A 119 -13.06 21.62 13.93
N HIS A 120 -13.06 22.60 14.83
CA HIS A 120 -14.25 23.40 15.11
C HIS A 120 -14.64 24.31 13.93
N VAL A 121 -13.73 24.57 13.00
CA VAL A 121 -14.01 25.30 11.75
C VAL A 121 -15.11 24.61 10.93
N PHE A 122 -15.08 23.29 10.83
CA PHE A 122 -16.10 22.52 10.11
C PHE A 122 -17.47 22.62 10.77
N LEU A 123 -17.51 22.52 12.11
CA LEU A 123 -18.74 22.74 12.88
C LEU A 123 -19.30 24.15 12.66
N TYR A 124 -18.44 25.16 12.76
CA TYR A 124 -18.80 26.57 12.59
C TYR A 124 -19.45 26.82 11.23
N PHE A 125 -18.84 26.30 10.16
CA PHE A 125 -19.34 26.46 8.80
C PHE A 125 -20.60 25.66 8.56
N PHE A 126 -20.62 24.38 8.95
CA PHE A 126 -21.77 23.51 8.74
C PHE A 126 -23.03 24.04 9.41
N ARG A 127 -22.95 24.53 10.66
CA ARG A 127 -24.10 25.08 11.38
C ARG A 127 -24.69 26.29 10.67
N ARG A 128 -23.84 27.20 10.18
CA ARG A 128 -24.29 28.41 9.47
C ARG A 128 -24.88 28.07 8.10
N PHE A 129 -24.21 27.22 7.35
CA PHE A 129 -24.71 26.72 6.08
C PHE A 129 -26.08 26.04 6.24
N LYS A 130 -26.20 25.09 7.17
CA LYS A 130 -27.46 24.40 7.47
C LYS A 130 -28.58 25.38 7.86
N LYS A 131 -28.27 26.41 8.64
CA LYS A 131 -29.24 27.46 9.02
C LYS A 131 -29.70 28.26 7.81
N GLU A 132 -28.78 28.73 6.97
CA GLU A 132 -29.09 29.52 5.77
C GLU A 132 -29.96 28.72 4.79
N ILE A 133 -29.61 27.46 4.53
CA ILE A 133 -30.36 26.59 3.62
C ILE A 133 -31.78 26.32 4.13
N ARG A 134 -31.94 26.06 5.44
CA ARG A 134 -33.27 25.86 6.04
C ARG A 134 -34.11 27.13 5.98
N GLN A 135 -33.52 28.30 6.15
CA GLN A 135 -34.22 29.58 6.03
C GLN A 135 -34.64 29.88 4.59
N LYS A 136 -33.76 29.59 3.62
CA LYS A 136 -34.00 29.87 2.21
C LYS A 136 -35.05 28.95 1.58
N TYR A 137 -35.03 27.66 1.91
CA TYR A 137 -35.87 26.65 1.24
C TYR A 137 -36.99 26.09 2.12
N GLY A 138 -36.81 26.01 3.45
CA GLY A 138 -37.83 25.47 4.35
C GLY A 138 -38.40 24.13 3.87
N ILE A 139 -39.69 24.12 3.52
CA ILE A 139 -40.45 22.96 3.03
C ILE A 139 -39.94 22.47 1.65
N LEU A 140 -39.38 23.36 0.82
CA LEU A 140 -38.86 23.04 -0.53
C LEU A 140 -37.59 22.17 -0.53
N LEU A 141 -37.11 21.79 0.66
CA LEU A 141 -36.06 20.78 0.83
C LEU A 141 -36.58 19.35 0.68
N ASP A 142 -37.91 19.15 0.71
CA ASP A 142 -38.48 17.83 0.52
C ASP A 142 -38.57 17.44 -0.96
N PHE A 143 -38.44 16.15 -1.22
CA PHE A 143 -38.54 15.55 -2.55
C PHE A 143 -38.98 14.09 -2.44
N GLU A 144 -39.49 13.54 -3.53
CA GLU A 144 -39.90 12.15 -3.62
C GLU A 144 -38.67 11.22 -3.76
N LEU A 145 -38.54 10.22 -2.88
CA LEU A 145 -37.39 9.30 -2.86
C LEU A 145 -37.44 8.25 -3.97
N SER A 146 -38.65 7.88 -4.40
CA SER A 146 -38.89 6.91 -5.49
C SER A 146 -38.54 7.48 -6.86
N ASP A 147 -38.56 8.80 -7.03
CA ASP A 147 -38.24 9.46 -8.29
C ASP A 147 -36.75 9.83 -8.36
N GLU A 148 -35.99 9.06 -9.14
CA GLU A 148 -34.56 9.29 -9.37
C GLU A 148 -34.27 10.68 -9.96
N ILE A 149 -35.18 11.24 -10.77
CA ILE A 149 -35.02 12.57 -11.36
C ILE A 149 -35.10 13.64 -10.27
N GLU A 150 -36.04 13.52 -9.33
CA GLU A 150 -36.16 14.44 -8.20
C GLU A 150 -34.98 14.33 -7.24
N VAL A 151 -34.49 13.12 -6.95
CA VAL A 151 -33.26 12.90 -6.17
C VAL A 151 -32.07 13.62 -6.81
N LYS A 152 -31.91 13.47 -8.13
CA LYS A 152 -30.81 14.10 -8.88
C LYS A 152 -30.93 15.62 -8.91
N LYS A 153 -32.13 16.17 -9.09
CA LYS A 153 -32.39 17.63 -9.00
C LYS A 153 -32.07 18.16 -7.59
N ALA A 154 -32.49 17.45 -6.54
CA ALA A 154 -32.21 17.83 -5.16
C ALA A 154 -30.71 17.80 -4.85
N SER A 155 -29.99 16.76 -5.30
CA SER A 155 -28.53 16.66 -5.17
C SER A 155 -27.82 17.83 -5.88
N LEU A 156 -28.19 18.12 -7.13
CA LEU A 156 -27.62 19.22 -7.90
C LEU A 156 -27.90 20.59 -7.25
N ARG A 157 -29.13 20.81 -6.76
CA ARG A 157 -29.49 22.02 -6.02
C ARG A 157 -28.61 22.20 -4.79
N MET A 158 -28.50 21.17 -3.96
CA MET A 158 -27.70 21.24 -2.74
C MET A 158 -26.22 21.47 -3.01
N SER A 159 -25.69 20.85 -4.08
CA SER A 159 -24.32 21.07 -4.52
C SER A 159 -24.06 22.51 -4.97
N ASN A 160 -24.99 23.09 -5.73
CA ASN A 160 -24.91 24.49 -6.17
C ASN A 160 -24.99 25.47 -4.99
N GLU A 161 -25.87 25.19 -4.03
CA GLU A 161 -25.98 26.00 -2.81
C GLU A 161 -24.71 25.93 -1.95
N TYR A 162 -24.13 24.73 -1.79
CA TYR A 162 -22.83 24.57 -1.13
C TYR A 162 -21.76 25.42 -1.82
N ARG A 163 -21.64 25.30 -3.15
CA ARG A 163 -20.69 26.08 -3.94
C ARG A 163 -20.90 27.58 -3.75
N PHE A 164 -22.13 28.05 -3.88
CA PHE A 164 -22.45 29.47 -3.79
C PHE A 164 -22.12 30.03 -2.41
N TYR A 165 -22.47 29.30 -1.35
CA TYR A 165 -22.19 29.69 0.02
C TYR A 165 -20.67 29.78 0.29
N PHE A 166 -19.90 28.81 -0.22
CA PHE A 166 -18.48 28.67 0.11
C PHE A 166 -17.52 29.37 -0.88
N ARG A 167 -17.96 29.81 -2.07
CA ARG A 167 -17.08 30.39 -3.12
C ARG A 167 -16.11 31.48 -2.63
N ASN A 168 -16.56 32.34 -1.70
CA ASN A 168 -15.77 33.46 -1.16
C ASN A 168 -15.38 33.27 0.31
N ARG A 169 -15.64 32.08 0.89
CA ARG A 169 -15.52 31.81 2.34
C ARG A 169 -14.61 30.62 2.68
N ALA A 170 -14.02 29.96 1.67
CA ALA A 170 -13.61 28.56 1.81
C ALA A 170 -12.29 28.19 1.13
N GLN A 171 -11.34 29.12 1.01
CA GLN A 171 -10.03 28.80 0.42
C GLN A 171 -9.38 27.62 1.16
N ASN A 172 -9.32 27.67 2.49
CA ASN A 172 -8.77 26.59 3.33
C ASN A 172 -9.52 25.26 3.19
N LEU A 173 -10.86 25.28 3.11
CA LEU A 173 -11.66 24.07 2.90
C LEU A 173 -11.39 23.42 1.54
N SER A 174 -11.19 24.23 0.49
CA SER A 174 -10.91 23.73 -0.86
C SER A 174 -9.54 23.06 -0.96
N HIS A 175 -8.55 23.52 -0.19
CA HIS A 175 -7.27 22.84 -0.06
C HIS A 175 -7.42 21.51 0.67
N TYR A 176 -8.16 21.49 1.77
CA TYR A 176 -8.45 20.28 2.55
C TYR A 176 -9.16 19.18 1.74
N TYR A 177 -10.23 19.50 1.00
CA TYR A 177 -10.92 18.47 0.21
C TYR A 177 -10.06 17.90 -0.91
N ARG A 178 -9.24 18.74 -1.56
CA ARG A 178 -8.26 18.26 -2.56
C ARG A 178 -7.22 17.33 -1.92
N TYR A 179 -6.80 17.64 -0.70
CA TYR A 179 -5.87 16.79 0.04
C TYR A 179 -6.47 15.43 0.36
N ILE A 180 -7.68 15.39 0.94
CA ILE A 180 -8.42 14.15 1.21
C ILE A 180 -8.64 13.34 -0.07
N TYR A 181 -9.07 14.00 -1.14
CA TYR A 181 -9.24 13.37 -2.46
C TYR A 181 -7.95 12.67 -2.91
N ASN A 182 -6.81 13.38 -2.82
CA ASN A 182 -5.52 12.85 -3.27
C ASN A 182 -5.04 11.69 -2.38
N MET A 183 -5.29 11.73 -1.08
CA MET A 183 -4.95 10.59 -0.21
C MET A 183 -5.72 9.33 -0.60
N PHE A 184 -7.04 9.43 -0.83
CA PHE A 184 -7.82 8.30 -1.32
C PHE A 184 -7.38 7.84 -2.72
N LYS A 185 -7.03 8.80 -3.60
CA LYS A 185 -6.48 8.51 -4.93
C LYS A 185 -5.19 7.69 -4.86
N ILE A 186 -4.22 8.10 -4.03
CA ILE A 186 -2.94 7.40 -3.87
C ILE A 186 -3.16 5.98 -3.33
N ILE A 187 -4.06 5.81 -2.36
CA ILE A 187 -4.44 4.46 -1.88
C ILE A 187 -5.02 3.63 -3.04
N HIS A 188 -5.94 4.21 -3.81
CA HIS A 188 -6.62 3.51 -4.90
C HIS A 188 -5.70 3.11 -6.05
N GLU A 189 -4.77 3.99 -6.43
CA GLU A 189 -3.85 3.80 -7.55
C GLU A 189 -2.58 3.02 -7.17
N SER A 190 -2.33 2.78 -5.88
CA SER A 190 -1.17 2.00 -5.42
C SER A 190 -1.19 0.54 -5.90
N ASP A 191 -0.03 -0.11 -5.95
CA ASP A 191 0.11 -1.54 -6.26
C ASP A 191 -0.25 -2.47 -5.07
N LEU A 192 -0.86 -1.91 -4.02
CA LEU A 192 -1.28 -2.67 -2.86
C LEU A 192 -2.42 -3.65 -3.20
N THR A 193 -2.48 -4.75 -2.44
CA THR A 193 -3.62 -5.66 -2.48
C THR A 193 -4.91 -4.93 -2.06
N SER A 194 -6.07 -5.37 -2.56
CA SER A 194 -7.38 -4.78 -2.22
C SER A 194 -7.63 -4.74 -0.71
N VAL A 195 -7.12 -5.73 0.03
CA VAL A 195 -7.19 -5.81 1.50
C VAL A 195 -6.42 -4.65 2.14
N ASN A 196 -5.18 -4.42 1.71
CA ASN A 196 -4.34 -3.32 2.20
C ASN A 196 -4.91 -1.96 1.80
N LYS A 197 -5.42 -1.80 0.58
CA LYS A 197 -6.11 -0.57 0.15
C LYS A 197 -7.28 -0.24 1.09
N LYS A 198 -8.15 -1.23 1.37
CA LYS A 198 -9.27 -1.05 2.30
C LYS A 198 -8.79 -0.73 3.73
N LYS A 199 -7.73 -1.38 4.21
CA LYS A 199 -7.09 -1.07 5.52
C LYS A 199 -6.69 0.40 5.61
N TYR A 200 -5.90 0.93 4.66
CA TYR A 200 -5.45 2.33 4.72
C TYR A 200 -6.58 3.33 4.48
N ALA A 201 -7.52 3.01 3.61
CA ALA A 201 -8.71 3.84 3.40
C ALA A 201 -9.57 3.93 4.67
N ASN A 202 -9.72 2.84 5.41
CA ASN A 202 -10.41 2.84 6.71
C ASN A 202 -9.67 3.67 7.75
N ILE A 203 -8.33 3.58 7.80
CA ILE A 203 -7.52 4.43 8.70
C ILE A 203 -7.74 5.91 8.37
N LEU A 204 -7.66 6.29 7.09
CA LEU A 204 -7.91 7.67 6.65
C LEU A 204 -9.34 8.12 6.98
N ARG A 205 -10.34 7.28 6.71
CA ARG A 205 -11.75 7.54 7.03
C ARG A 205 -11.96 7.78 8.52
N ALA A 206 -11.29 7.01 9.39
CA ALA A 206 -11.37 7.16 10.85
C ALA A 206 -10.78 8.49 11.34
N GLN A 207 -9.93 9.16 10.56
CA GLN A 207 -9.40 10.48 10.91
C GLN A 207 -10.39 11.62 10.66
N LEU A 208 -11.44 11.41 9.86
CA LEU A 208 -12.41 12.44 9.50
C LEU A 208 -13.46 12.59 10.60
N SER A 209 -13.60 13.79 11.17
CA SER A 209 -14.67 14.02 12.14
C SER A 209 -16.06 14.05 11.50
N ASN A 210 -17.08 13.91 12.34
CA ASN A 210 -18.49 14.03 11.96
C ASN A 210 -18.80 15.25 11.07
N TYR A 211 -18.27 16.43 11.41
CA TYR A 211 -18.54 17.66 10.64
C TYR A 211 -17.68 17.77 9.39
N GLU A 212 -16.48 17.17 9.38
CA GLU A 212 -15.68 17.01 8.16
C GLU A 212 -16.42 16.12 7.15
N LEU A 213 -16.96 14.98 7.59
CA LEU A 213 -17.75 14.07 6.75
C LEU A 213 -19.03 14.73 6.23
N LEU A 214 -19.78 15.45 7.07
CA LEU A 214 -21.00 16.16 6.65
C LEU A 214 -20.70 17.23 5.59
N MET A 215 -19.59 17.95 5.74
CA MET A 215 -19.20 18.98 4.79
C MET A 215 -18.65 18.37 3.49
N LEU A 216 -17.86 17.30 3.59
CA LEU A 216 -17.37 16.53 2.46
C LEU A 216 -18.54 15.95 1.64
N PHE A 217 -19.57 15.43 2.31
CA PHE A 217 -20.79 14.91 1.69
C PHE A 217 -21.49 15.93 0.78
N TYR A 218 -21.62 17.19 1.22
CA TYR A 218 -22.24 18.22 0.38
C TYR A 218 -21.28 18.79 -0.67
N ASN A 219 -19.97 18.75 -0.40
CA ASN A 219 -18.95 19.19 -1.36
C ASN A 219 -18.75 18.21 -2.53
N ALA A 220 -18.68 16.92 -2.23
CA ALA A 220 -18.33 15.86 -3.18
C ALA A 220 -19.43 15.58 -4.21
N ASN A 221 -20.66 16.00 -3.95
CA ASN A 221 -21.79 15.92 -4.88
C ASN A 221 -21.72 16.90 -6.07
N PHE A 222 -20.60 17.60 -6.26
CA PHE A 222 -20.41 18.55 -7.36
C PHE A 222 -20.05 17.86 -8.69
N VAL A 223 -20.32 18.52 -9.82
CA VAL A 223 -20.04 18.04 -11.20
C VAL A 223 -18.57 17.60 -11.42
N HIS A 224 -17.61 18.19 -10.69
CA HIS A 224 -16.19 17.78 -10.68
C HIS A 224 -15.83 16.71 -9.61
N GLY A 225 -16.76 16.40 -8.70
CA GLY A 225 -16.64 15.39 -7.65
C GLY A 225 -17.01 13.97 -8.09
N ARG A 226 -17.47 13.76 -9.33
CA ARG A 226 -17.70 12.40 -9.90
C ARG A 226 -16.50 11.47 -9.77
N LYS A 227 -15.27 12.01 -9.85
CA LYS A 227 -14.06 11.20 -9.62
C LYS A 227 -13.94 10.70 -8.17
N PHE A 228 -14.46 11.48 -7.23
CA PHE A 228 -14.46 11.12 -5.81
C PHE A 228 -15.56 10.09 -5.47
N GLU A 229 -16.63 10.03 -6.26
CA GLU A 229 -17.68 9.02 -6.13
C GLU A 229 -17.11 7.60 -6.19
N THR A 230 -16.14 7.35 -7.07
CA THR A 230 -15.41 6.07 -7.12
C THR A 230 -14.83 5.69 -5.77
N TYR A 231 -14.21 6.65 -5.06
CA TYR A 231 -13.59 6.40 -3.76
C TYR A 231 -14.63 6.33 -2.63
N MET A 232 -15.69 7.16 -2.69
CA MET A 232 -16.83 7.08 -1.77
C MET A 232 -17.40 5.66 -1.75
N ASN A 233 -17.66 5.09 -2.94
CA ASN A 233 -18.22 3.75 -3.10
C ASN A 233 -17.22 2.64 -2.77
N SER A 234 -15.96 2.74 -3.21
CA SER A 234 -14.96 1.69 -3.02
C SER A 234 -14.56 1.50 -1.55
N TYR A 235 -14.64 2.57 -0.76
CA TYR A 235 -14.14 2.58 0.62
C TYR A 235 -15.21 2.90 1.67
N ALA A 236 -16.49 2.93 1.26
CA ALA A 236 -17.62 3.25 2.13
C ALA A 236 -17.34 4.48 3.02
N ILE A 237 -16.93 5.60 2.40
CA ILE A 237 -16.45 6.77 3.15
C ILE A 237 -17.52 7.33 4.12
N LEU A 238 -18.81 7.15 3.80
CA LEU A 238 -19.94 7.66 4.57
C LEU A 238 -20.42 6.71 5.67
N ASP A 239 -19.72 5.59 5.89
CA ASP A 239 -20.06 4.55 6.86
C ASP A 239 -20.23 5.07 8.30
N ASN A 240 -19.49 6.11 8.70
CA ASN A 240 -19.62 6.74 10.02
C ASN A 240 -20.29 8.13 9.98
N LEU A 241 -20.94 8.50 8.87
CA LEU A 241 -21.59 9.81 8.76
C LEU A 241 -22.84 9.88 9.67
N PRO A 242 -22.98 10.92 10.51
CA PRO A 242 -24.16 11.10 11.36
C PRO A 242 -25.37 11.57 10.55
N ALA A 243 -26.18 10.63 10.06
CA ALA A 243 -27.29 10.91 9.15
C ALA A 243 -28.36 11.86 9.73
N GLU A 244 -28.56 11.83 11.04
CA GLU A 244 -29.47 12.73 11.76
C GLU A 244 -29.05 14.20 11.68
N LYS A 245 -27.76 14.46 11.42
CA LYS A 245 -27.21 15.81 11.29
C LYS A 245 -27.29 16.36 9.87
N LEU A 246 -27.67 15.56 8.87
CA LEU A 246 -27.93 16.04 7.51
C LEU A 246 -28.94 17.20 7.51
N ILE A 247 -28.91 18.00 6.44
CA ILE A 247 -29.84 19.12 6.26
C ILE A 247 -31.28 18.58 6.16
N ASN A 248 -31.47 17.56 5.32
CA ASN A 248 -32.64 16.69 5.21
C ASN A 248 -32.14 15.22 5.24
N LYS A 249 -32.83 14.34 5.96
CA LYS A 249 -32.49 12.90 6.06
C LYS A 249 -32.59 12.20 4.71
N LYS A 250 -33.50 12.64 3.82
CA LYS A 250 -33.62 12.14 2.45
C LYS A 250 -32.37 12.34 1.59
N HIS A 251 -31.47 13.25 1.99
CA HIS A 251 -30.19 13.44 1.29
C HIS A 251 -29.33 12.17 1.28
N VAL A 252 -29.60 11.17 2.14
CA VAL A 252 -28.96 9.86 2.04
C VAL A 252 -29.01 9.28 0.61
N ALA A 253 -30.09 9.56 -0.13
CA ALA A 253 -30.27 9.14 -1.53
C ALA A 253 -29.27 9.75 -2.54
N PHE A 254 -28.45 10.73 -2.15
CA PHE A 254 -27.51 11.40 -3.06
C PHE A 254 -26.32 10.52 -3.47
N TYR A 255 -26.05 9.45 -2.72
CA TYR A 255 -24.96 8.52 -2.97
C TYR A 255 -25.48 7.09 -3.04
N ASP A 256 -24.77 6.23 -3.77
CA ASP A 256 -25.04 4.80 -3.82
C ASP A 256 -24.95 4.15 -2.42
N LYS A 257 -25.76 3.12 -2.20
CA LYS A 257 -25.77 2.27 -0.99
C LYS A 257 -24.35 1.84 -0.58
N LYS A 258 -23.46 1.55 -1.53
CA LYS A 258 -22.06 1.16 -1.30
C LYS A 258 -21.26 2.21 -0.53
N ALA A 259 -21.52 3.51 -0.75
CA ALA A 259 -20.82 4.57 -0.04
C ALA A 259 -21.11 4.59 1.47
N TRP A 260 -22.24 4.01 1.88
CA TRP A 260 -22.74 4.00 3.25
C TRP A 260 -22.27 2.81 4.08
N GLY A 261 -21.66 1.79 3.49
CA GLY A 261 -21.15 0.63 4.24
C GLY A 261 -22.22 -0.01 5.15
N GLU A 262 -21.93 -0.05 6.45
CA GLU A 262 -22.78 -0.61 7.51
C GLU A 262 -23.52 0.48 8.31
N ASN A 263 -23.64 1.69 7.76
CA ASN A 263 -24.35 2.81 8.41
C ASN A 263 -25.87 2.60 8.42
N TYR A 264 -26.37 1.74 9.30
CA TYR A 264 -27.81 1.45 9.42
C TYR A 264 -28.65 2.69 9.69
N ASP A 265 -28.10 3.69 10.40
CA ASP A 265 -28.78 4.95 10.70
C ASP A 265 -29.00 5.83 9.47
N ALA A 266 -28.10 5.79 8.50
CA ALA A 266 -28.31 6.41 7.20
C ALA A 266 -29.20 5.54 6.32
N LEU A 267 -28.86 4.25 6.22
CA LEU A 267 -29.43 3.31 5.26
C LEU A 267 -30.96 3.19 5.38
N LYS A 268 -31.55 3.35 6.58
CA LYS A 268 -33.01 3.38 6.76
C LYS A 268 -33.74 4.49 5.99
N TYR A 269 -33.02 5.51 5.50
CA TYR A 269 -33.55 6.58 4.66
C TYR A 269 -33.11 6.46 3.18
N HIS A 270 -32.37 5.40 2.83
CA HIS A 270 -31.91 5.17 1.47
C HIS A 270 -33.01 4.50 0.63
N PRO A 271 -33.27 4.92 -0.62
CA PRO A 271 -34.36 4.36 -1.44
C PRO A 271 -34.20 2.86 -1.69
N LYS A 272 -32.96 2.40 -1.87
CA LYS A 272 -32.58 0.99 -2.09
C LYS A 272 -32.30 0.21 -0.80
N TYR A 273 -32.87 0.63 0.34
CA TYR A 273 -32.58 -0.02 1.62
C TYR A 273 -32.98 -1.50 1.62
N HIS A 274 -34.15 -1.79 1.07
CA HIS A 274 -34.73 -3.15 0.98
C HIS A 274 -34.31 -3.94 -0.26
N ASP A 275 -33.50 -3.36 -1.15
CA ASP A 275 -32.94 -4.09 -2.29
C ASP A 275 -31.80 -4.97 -1.75
N PHE A 276 -32.05 -6.28 -1.68
CA PHE A 276 -31.09 -7.31 -1.28
C PHE A 276 -30.15 -7.67 -2.43
#